data_AF-A0A2D7HZI4-F1
#
_entry.id   AF-A0A2D7HZI4-F1
#
_cell.length_a   1.000
_cell.length_b   1.000
_cell.length_c   1.000
_cell.angle_alpha   90.00
_cell.angle_beta   90.00
_cell.angle_gamma   90.00
#
_symmetry.space_group_name_H-M   'P 1'
#
loop_
_entity.id
_entity.type
_entity.pdbx_description
1 polymer ?
#
loop_
_entity_poly.entity_id
_entity_poly.type
_entity_poly.pdbx_seq_one_letter_code
_entity_poly.pdbx_strand_id
1 'polypeptide(L)'
;MDRSASLGSNVLRPQKPGGEPSVHTPGGSAESVLESEKALRETHDSNANESPPDPPSKSGGGGFSENKQIILVALVLIFVGIFSWQLYLRRAPEMDVSPLEALPINLGLWSGVDVPMRDGVTEMLEADFNIQRTYVHRIDGFVWFYFGYYGTERGGEPIHTPPYCYESQGWQIVESSTVRLGTESLYANELIVEREGERRLVRFWYQSYSESGMLDSVDRVIGRVKGLLLNGRSDGSLVRLSVPLPDDSELPFARARLSSFAREMSPVLREHWPVEAVPFN
;
A
#
# COMPACT_ATOMS: atom_id res chain seq x y z
N MET A 1 -11.21 -42.16 16.32
CA MET A 1 -9.80 -41.98 16.68
C MET A 1 -9.25 -40.85 15.83
N ASP A 2 -8.69 -39.77 16.38
CA ASP A 2 -9.10 -39.05 17.59
C ASP A 2 -8.68 -37.56 17.48
N ARG A 3 -9.05 -36.70 18.43
CA ARG A 3 -8.78 -35.25 18.39
C ARG A 3 -7.57 -34.83 19.24
N SER A 4 -6.74 -33.93 18.69
CA SER A 4 -5.93 -32.85 19.31
C SER A 4 -4.70 -32.59 18.42
N ALA A 5 -4.25 -31.37 18.05
CA ALA A 5 -4.48 -29.98 18.46
C ALA A 5 -3.72 -29.46 19.70
N SER A 6 -2.62 -28.74 19.47
CA SER A 6 -2.13 -27.59 20.27
C SER A 6 -0.96 -26.89 19.54
N LEU A 7 -0.52 -25.74 20.08
CA LEU A 7 0.60 -24.87 19.66
C LEU A 7 0.40 -24.11 18.32
N GLY A 8 0.70 -22.81 18.22
CA GLY A 8 1.08 -21.86 19.28
C GLY A 8 1.42 -20.48 18.72
N SER A 9 0.48 -19.53 18.76
CA SER A 9 0.64 -18.19 18.17
C SER A 9 1.45 -17.25 19.07
N ASN A 10 2.66 -16.88 18.65
CA ASN A 10 3.48 -15.85 19.30
C ASN A 10 3.60 -14.60 18.43
N VAL A 11 3.03 -13.48 18.89
CA VAL A 11 3.12 -12.17 18.22
C VAL A 11 4.27 -11.37 18.82
N LEU A 12 5.28 -11.04 18.02
CA LEU A 12 6.40 -10.22 18.45
C LEU A 12 6.01 -8.74 18.50
N ARG A 13 6.16 -8.10 19.66
CA ARG A 13 6.20 -6.63 19.81
C ARG A 13 7.65 -6.15 19.83
N PRO A 14 8.00 -5.03 19.16
CA PRO A 14 9.30 -4.40 19.34
C PRO A 14 9.39 -3.76 20.74
N GLN A 15 10.51 -3.97 21.44
CA GLN A 15 10.86 -3.19 22.62
C GLN A 15 11.77 -2.01 22.24
N LYS A 16 11.73 -0.94 23.05
CA LYS A 16 12.57 0.25 22.90
C LYS A 16 13.64 0.25 24.01
N PRO A 17 14.93 0.46 23.70
CA PRO A 17 15.98 0.47 24.71
C PRO A 17 15.91 1.73 25.57
N GLY A 18 16.23 1.57 26.85
CA GLY A 18 16.36 2.67 27.81
C GLY A 18 16.85 2.12 29.14
N GLY A 19 18.11 2.38 29.46
CA GLY A 19 18.68 2.01 30.74
C GLY A 19 19.89 2.86 31.05
N GLU A 20 19.98 3.31 32.30
CA GLU A 20 21.18 3.34 33.14
C GLU A 20 20.74 3.39 34.62
N PRO A 21 21.60 3.05 35.61
CA PRO A 21 21.17 2.38 36.83
C PRO A 21 21.05 3.27 38.09
N SER A 22 20.30 2.76 39.07
CA SER A 22 20.21 3.27 40.45
C SER A 22 21.31 2.70 41.36
N VAL A 23 21.93 3.52 42.22
CA VAL A 23 22.89 3.05 43.25
C VAL A 23 22.71 3.78 44.60
N HIS A 24 22.47 2.98 45.64
CA HIS A 24 22.65 3.16 47.10
C HIS A 24 22.15 4.39 47.93
N THR A 25 21.34 4.02 48.93
CA THR A 25 21.15 4.50 50.33
C THR A 25 22.44 4.42 51.19
N PRO A 26 22.49 4.74 52.53
CA PRO A 26 21.44 5.18 53.49
C PRO A 26 21.80 6.35 54.45
N GLY A 27 20.85 6.75 55.31
CA GLY A 27 21.14 7.12 56.72
C GLY A 27 20.87 8.58 57.16
N GLY A 28 20.69 8.77 58.48
CA GLY A 28 20.52 10.09 59.14
C GLY A 28 19.29 10.17 60.06
N SER A 29 19.37 10.88 61.19
CA SER A 29 18.34 10.85 62.25
C SER A 29 18.20 12.14 63.06
N ALA A 30 17.00 12.33 63.63
CA ALA A 30 16.67 13.05 64.87
C ALA A 30 16.55 14.60 64.88
N GLU A 31 15.59 15.06 65.69
CA GLU A 31 15.48 16.39 66.38
C GLU A 31 15.35 17.66 65.49
N SER A 32 14.70 18.78 65.87
CA SER A 32 13.99 19.21 67.10
C SER A 32 12.95 20.32 66.72
N VAL A 33 12.07 20.95 67.54
CA VAL A 33 11.30 20.69 68.80
C VAL A 33 10.39 21.94 69.07
N LEU A 34 9.33 21.85 69.90
CA LEU A 34 8.37 22.93 70.31
C LEU A 34 7.38 23.41 69.20
N GLU A 35 6.19 23.99 69.50
CA GLU A 35 5.61 24.41 70.78
C GLU A 35 4.05 24.25 70.89
N SER A 36 3.58 24.13 72.13
CA SER A 36 2.22 24.40 72.69
C SER A 36 0.93 24.18 71.86
N GLU A 37 0.09 23.24 72.33
CA GLU A 37 -1.34 23.17 71.99
C GLU A 37 -2.22 23.76 73.13
N LYS A 38 -3.36 24.38 72.74
CA LYS A 38 -4.61 24.58 73.53
C LYS A 38 -4.67 25.63 74.67
N ALA A 39 -5.93 26.01 74.92
CA ALA A 39 -6.49 26.84 76.01
C ALA A 39 -6.55 28.38 75.75
N LEU A 40 -7.66 29.10 76.00
CA LEU A 40 -9.03 28.69 76.39
C LEU A 40 -10.09 29.78 76.06
N ARG A 41 -11.29 29.36 75.61
CA ARG A 41 -12.67 29.89 75.84
C ARG A 41 -13.01 31.40 75.85
N GLU A 42 -14.18 31.71 75.22
CA GLU A 42 -15.21 32.70 75.63
C GLU A 42 -14.81 34.21 75.54
N THR A 43 -15.63 35.20 75.14
CA THR A 43 -17.08 35.32 74.79
C THR A 43 -17.36 36.61 73.98
N HIS A 44 -18.59 36.74 73.45
CA HIS A 44 -19.29 37.97 73.03
C HIS A 44 -18.88 38.76 71.76
N ASP A 45 -19.88 38.90 70.88
CA ASP A 45 -20.37 40.09 70.17
C ASP A 45 -19.39 41.07 69.49
N SER A 46 -19.47 41.17 68.16
CA SER A 46 -20.14 42.32 67.52
C SER A 46 -20.26 42.21 65.98
N ASN A 47 -21.23 42.96 65.43
CA ASN A 47 -21.39 43.42 64.05
C ASN A 47 -21.12 42.45 62.86
N ALA A 48 -22.23 41.92 62.36
CA ALA A 48 -22.71 42.16 61.00
C ALA A 48 -21.75 42.85 60.00
N ASN A 49 -21.40 42.10 58.95
CA ASN A 49 -21.19 42.67 57.61
C ASN A 49 -21.68 41.63 56.58
N GLU A 50 -22.86 41.85 56.01
CA GLU A 50 -23.45 40.94 55.02
C GLU A 50 -22.77 41.14 53.66
N SER A 51 -21.86 40.24 53.28
CA SER A 51 -21.48 40.09 51.88
C SER A 51 -22.67 39.58 51.08
N PRO A 52 -23.07 40.21 49.95
CA PRO A 52 -24.15 39.70 49.13
C PRO A 52 -23.79 38.32 48.56
N PRO A 53 -24.77 37.42 48.36
CA PRO A 53 -24.51 36.12 47.76
C PRO A 53 -23.98 36.28 46.33
N ASP A 54 -22.99 35.48 45.96
CA ASP A 54 -22.44 35.46 44.60
C ASP A 54 -23.56 35.24 43.56
N PRO A 55 -23.54 35.96 42.42
CA PRO A 55 -24.50 35.74 41.36
C PRO A 55 -24.36 34.30 40.85
N PRO A 56 -25.47 33.59 40.55
CA PRO A 56 -25.42 32.20 40.15
C PRO A 56 -24.55 32.03 38.90
N SER A 57 -23.55 31.15 39.01
CA SER A 57 -22.65 30.81 37.91
C SER A 57 -23.46 30.44 36.67
N LYS A 58 -23.30 31.22 35.59
CA LYS A 58 -23.97 30.95 34.32
C LYS A 58 -23.31 29.75 33.65
N SER A 59 -23.81 28.56 33.96
CA SER A 59 -23.61 27.30 33.23
C SER A 59 -24.30 27.32 31.85
N GLY A 60 -24.02 28.38 31.07
CA GLY A 60 -24.66 28.70 29.80
C GLY A 60 -23.64 29.09 28.74
N GLY A 61 -22.65 28.23 28.49
CA GLY A 61 -21.53 28.49 27.57
C GLY A 61 -21.14 27.35 26.62
N GLY A 62 -21.61 26.11 26.81
CA GLY A 62 -21.21 24.96 25.97
C GLY A 62 -22.02 24.81 24.68
N GLY A 63 -23.35 24.77 24.79
CA GLY A 63 -24.22 24.32 23.70
C GLY A 63 -24.15 25.10 22.38
N PHE A 64 -23.63 26.33 22.37
CA PHE A 64 -23.53 27.13 21.13
C PHE A 64 -22.27 26.86 20.30
N SER A 65 -21.25 26.20 20.87
CA SER A 65 -20.11 25.63 20.13
C SER A 65 -20.34 24.17 19.80
N GLU A 66 -20.87 23.38 20.74
CA GLU A 66 -21.19 21.95 20.54
C GLU A 66 -22.19 21.74 19.39
N ASN A 67 -23.31 22.47 19.38
CA ASN A 67 -24.27 22.38 18.27
C ASN A 67 -23.66 22.81 16.92
N LYS A 68 -22.72 23.77 16.90
CA LYS A 68 -22.01 24.15 15.66
C LYS A 68 -21.04 23.07 15.20
N GLN A 69 -20.36 22.38 16.12
CA GLN A 69 -19.50 21.24 15.80
C GLN A 69 -20.31 20.06 15.26
N ILE A 70 -21.45 19.74 15.90
CA ILE A 70 -22.37 18.69 15.44
C ILE A 70 -22.90 19.03 14.03
N ILE A 71 -23.35 20.26 13.79
CA ILE A 71 -23.82 20.71 12.47
C ILE A 71 -22.70 20.66 11.43
N LEU A 72 -21.47 21.10 11.78
CA LEU A 72 -20.33 21.04 10.87
C LEU A 72 -19.96 19.60 10.49
N VAL A 73 -19.90 18.69 11.47
CA VAL A 73 -19.62 17.26 11.23
C VAL A 73 -20.74 16.64 10.39
N ALA A 74 -22.01 16.94 10.68
CA ALA A 74 -23.14 16.46 9.88
C ALA A 74 -23.08 16.96 8.43
N LEU A 75 -22.76 18.25 8.20
CA LEU A 75 -22.59 18.81 6.86
C LEU A 75 -21.41 18.18 6.11
N VAL A 76 -20.28 17.93 6.79
CA VAL A 76 -19.13 17.23 6.19
C VAL A 76 -19.49 15.78 5.83
N LEU A 77 -20.19 15.05 6.69
CA LEU A 77 -20.63 13.68 6.42
C LEU A 77 -21.67 13.62 5.28
N ILE A 78 -22.60 14.58 5.21
CA ILE A 78 -23.54 14.71 4.09
C ILE A 78 -22.81 15.04 2.80
N PHE A 79 -21.84 15.96 2.82
CA PHE A 79 -21.04 16.30 1.64
C PHE A 79 -20.22 15.10 1.15
N VAL A 80 -19.52 14.39 2.06
CA VAL A 80 -18.79 13.17 1.73
C VAL A 80 -19.73 12.09 1.19
N GLY A 81 -20.90 11.89 1.80
CA GLY A 81 -21.91 10.94 1.32
C GLY A 81 -22.41 11.25 -0.09
N ILE A 82 -22.78 12.52 -0.36
CA ILE A 82 -23.21 12.97 -1.69
C ILE A 82 -22.06 12.84 -2.70
N PHE A 83 -20.83 13.21 -2.32
CA PHE A 83 -19.68 13.12 -3.21
C PHE A 83 -19.31 11.67 -3.54
N SER A 84 -19.29 10.77 -2.55
CA SER A 84 -19.11 9.33 -2.75
C SER A 84 -20.22 8.72 -3.60
N TRP A 85 -21.47 9.14 -3.40
CA TRP A 85 -22.62 8.71 -4.21
C TRP A 85 -22.51 9.18 -5.66
N GLN A 86 -22.09 10.43 -5.89
CA GLN A 86 -21.82 10.97 -7.24
C GLN A 86 -20.65 10.28 -7.94
N LEU A 87 -19.62 9.85 -7.19
CA LEU A 87 -18.54 9.01 -7.74
C LEU A 87 -19.03 7.59 -8.07
N TYR A 88 -19.83 6.98 -7.19
CA TYR A 88 -20.39 5.63 -7.38
C TYR A 88 -21.42 5.56 -8.52
N LEU A 89 -22.18 6.63 -8.76
CA LEU A 89 -23.11 6.73 -9.90
C LEU A 89 -22.45 7.14 -11.22
N ARG A 90 -21.12 7.35 -11.27
CA ARG A 90 -20.42 7.40 -12.56
C ARG A 90 -20.58 6.04 -13.23
N ARG A 91 -21.04 6.02 -14.48
CA ARG A 91 -20.96 4.80 -15.30
C ARG A 91 -19.50 4.37 -15.39
N ALA A 92 -19.27 3.06 -15.36
CA ALA A 92 -18.03 2.48 -15.84
C ALA A 92 -17.72 3.05 -17.24
N PRO A 93 -16.47 3.43 -17.54
CA PRO A 93 -16.06 3.72 -18.89
C PRO A 93 -16.03 2.42 -19.70
N GLU A 94 -16.41 2.50 -20.98
CA GLU A 94 -16.21 1.39 -21.91
C GLU A 94 -14.72 1.23 -22.19
N MET A 95 -14.24 -0.02 -22.15
CA MET A 95 -12.84 -0.39 -22.29
C MET A 95 -12.53 -0.85 -23.72
N ASP A 96 -11.62 -0.17 -24.39
CA ASP A 96 -11.02 -0.63 -25.64
C ASP A 96 -9.60 -1.15 -25.40
N VAL A 97 -9.45 -2.47 -25.56
CA VAL A 97 -8.18 -3.21 -25.43
C VAL A 97 -7.43 -3.39 -26.75
N SER A 98 -7.97 -2.91 -27.88
CA SER A 98 -7.30 -2.94 -29.19
C SER A 98 -5.85 -2.42 -29.17
N PRO A 99 -5.49 -1.38 -28.37
CA PRO A 99 -4.09 -0.99 -28.20
C PRO A 99 -3.20 -2.09 -27.63
N LEU A 100 -3.67 -2.88 -26.66
CA LEU A 100 -2.93 -4.00 -26.07
C LEU A 100 -2.86 -5.22 -27.00
N GLU A 101 -3.91 -5.48 -27.79
CA GLU A 101 -3.87 -6.50 -28.85
C GLU A 101 -2.79 -6.17 -29.89
N ALA A 102 -2.64 -4.88 -30.22
CA ALA A 102 -1.61 -4.38 -31.12
C ALA A 102 -0.18 -4.33 -30.50
N LEU A 103 0.01 -4.65 -29.21
CA LEU A 103 1.31 -4.59 -28.55
C LEU A 103 2.36 -5.40 -29.34
N PRO A 104 3.50 -4.82 -29.74
CA PRO A 104 4.34 -5.41 -30.76
C PRO A 104 5.04 -6.70 -30.32
N ILE A 105 5.02 -7.68 -31.23
CA ILE A 105 5.77 -8.94 -31.12
C ILE A 105 7.28 -8.70 -31.29
N ASN A 106 7.69 -7.74 -32.12
CA ASN A 106 9.11 -7.37 -32.27
C ASN A 106 9.39 -6.05 -31.57
N LEU A 107 10.27 -6.08 -30.57
CA LEU A 107 10.62 -4.95 -29.72
C LEU A 107 12.12 -4.70 -29.83
N GLY A 108 12.53 -3.71 -30.63
CA GLY A 108 13.95 -3.42 -30.86
C GLY A 108 14.68 -4.62 -31.46
N LEU A 109 15.55 -5.26 -30.67
CA LEU A 109 16.25 -6.49 -31.06
C LEU A 109 15.60 -7.78 -30.52
N TRP A 110 14.57 -7.67 -29.68
CA TRP A 110 13.80 -8.78 -29.13
C TRP A 110 12.71 -9.23 -30.10
N SER A 111 12.52 -10.54 -30.22
CA SER A 111 11.39 -11.13 -30.95
C SER A 111 10.57 -12.00 -30.00
N GLY A 112 9.28 -11.72 -29.92
CA GLY A 112 8.33 -12.35 -29.02
C GLY A 112 7.65 -13.57 -29.62
N VAL A 113 7.11 -14.40 -28.74
CA VAL A 113 6.07 -15.39 -29.07
C VAL A 113 5.07 -15.43 -27.91
N ASP A 114 3.78 -15.44 -28.21
CA ASP A 114 2.73 -15.65 -27.22
C ASP A 114 2.84 -17.06 -26.64
N VAL A 115 2.75 -17.14 -25.31
CA VAL A 115 2.80 -18.40 -24.56
C VAL A 115 1.40 -18.63 -23.99
N PRO A 116 0.75 -19.78 -24.24
CA PRO A 116 -0.55 -20.06 -23.66
C PRO A 116 -0.43 -20.09 -22.13
N MET A 117 -1.26 -19.28 -21.47
CA MET A 117 -1.47 -19.38 -20.03
C MET A 117 -2.02 -20.79 -19.73
N ARG A 118 -1.56 -21.40 -18.64
CA ARG A 118 -2.10 -22.69 -18.19
C ARG A 118 -3.49 -22.48 -17.59
N ASP A 119 -4.41 -23.39 -17.88
CA ASP A 119 -5.76 -23.39 -17.32
C ASP A 119 -5.73 -23.24 -15.79
N GLY A 120 -6.62 -22.41 -15.26
CA GLY A 120 -6.65 -22.00 -13.84
C GLY A 120 -5.72 -20.84 -13.46
N VAL A 121 -4.65 -20.54 -14.22
CA VAL A 121 -3.78 -19.38 -13.94
C VAL A 121 -4.46 -18.07 -14.34
N THR A 122 -5.10 -18.03 -15.51
CA THR A 122 -5.88 -16.88 -15.98
C THR A 122 -7.06 -16.58 -15.04
N GLU A 123 -7.73 -17.64 -14.58
CA GLU A 123 -8.87 -17.57 -13.64
C GLU A 123 -8.46 -17.08 -12.26
N MET A 124 -7.25 -17.40 -11.78
CA MET A 124 -6.69 -16.88 -10.52
C MET A 124 -6.19 -15.43 -10.61
N LEU A 125 -5.76 -14.98 -11.79
CA LEU A 125 -5.24 -13.61 -11.99
C LEU A 125 -6.34 -12.58 -12.19
N GLU A 126 -7.50 -13.01 -12.70
CA GLU A 126 -8.70 -12.22 -13.03
C GLU A 126 -8.40 -10.85 -13.67
N ALA A 127 -7.40 -10.75 -14.55
CA ALA A 127 -7.16 -9.52 -15.31
C ALA A 127 -8.14 -9.44 -16.50
N ASP A 128 -8.70 -8.26 -16.75
CA ASP A 128 -9.66 -8.02 -17.82
C ASP A 128 -9.01 -8.21 -19.21
N PHE A 129 -7.70 -8.00 -19.30
CA PHE A 129 -6.87 -8.39 -20.45
C PHE A 129 -5.51 -8.95 -19.98
N ASN A 130 -5.03 -10.01 -20.64
CA ASN A 130 -3.79 -10.70 -20.27
C ASN A 130 -2.87 -10.87 -21.49
N ILE A 131 -1.58 -10.57 -21.33
CA ILE A 131 -0.53 -10.91 -22.27
C ILE A 131 0.50 -11.77 -21.54
N GLN A 132 0.79 -12.97 -22.05
CA GLN A 132 1.94 -13.77 -21.63
C GLN A 132 2.80 -14.10 -22.86
N ARG A 133 4.06 -13.67 -22.85
CA ARG A 133 4.99 -13.84 -23.98
C ARG A 133 6.36 -14.29 -23.51
N THR A 134 7.10 -14.99 -24.36
CA THR A 134 8.56 -15.11 -24.24
C THR A 134 9.18 -14.22 -25.30
N TYR A 135 9.97 -13.23 -24.88
CA TYR A 135 10.77 -12.40 -25.77
C TYR A 135 12.21 -12.90 -25.79
N VAL A 136 12.74 -13.17 -26.98
CA VAL A 136 14.09 -13.72 -27.21
C VAL A 136 14.97 -12.65 -27.85
N HIS A 137 16.13 -12.38 -27.24
CA HIS A 137 17.20 -11.61 -27.83
C HIS A 137 18.21 -12.55 -28.51
N ARG A 138 18.85 -12.10 -29.60
CA ARG A 138 19.77 -12.95 -30.40
C ARG A 138 21.06 -13.32 -29.67
N ILE A 139 21.39 -12.60 -28.59
CA ILE A 139 22.63 -12.74 -27.83
C ILE A 139 22.32 -12.91 -26.34
N ASP A 140 21.46 -12.06 -25.78
CA ASP A 140 21.17 -12.01 -24.33
C ASP A 140 20.06 -12.99 -23.89
N GLY A 141 19.92 -14.15 -24.53
CA GLY A 141 18.94 -15.17 -24.16
C GLY A 141 17.49 -14.69 -24.26
N PHE A 142 16.66 -14.99 -23.26
CA PHE A 142 15.22 -14.66 -23.27
C PHE A 142 14.75 -14.02 -21.96
N VAL A 143 13.55 -13.43 -22.02
CA VAL A 143 12.76 -12.89 -20.90
C VAL A 143 11.32 -13.43 -21.01
N TRP A 144 10.79 -13.99 -19.93
CA TRP A 144 9.36 -14.24 -19.78
C TRP A 144 8.66 -12.94 -19.37
N PHE A 145 7.75 -12.47 -20.22
CA PHE A 145 6.94 -11.28 -20.03
C PHE A 145 5.51 -11.66 -19.65
N TYR A 146 4.96 -10.96 -18.66
CA TYR A 146 3.54 -10.97 -18.34
C TYR A 146 3.05 -9.54 -18.10
N PHE A 147 1.86 -9.24 -18.62
CA PHE A 147 1.12 -8.02 -18.38
C PHE A 147 -0.36 -8.38 -18.17
N GLY A 148 -0.90 -8.02 -17.01
CA GLY A 148 -2.34 -8.11 -16.72
C GLY A 148 -2.92 -6.72 -16.53
N TYR A 149 -3.93 -6.36 -17.31
CA TYR A 149 -4.68 -5.11 -17.21
C TYR A 149 -5.91 -5.28 -16.32
N TYR A 150 -6.21 -4.27 -15.53
CA TYR A 150 -7.35 -4.18 -14.63
C TYR A 150 -8.04 -2.85 -14.89
N GLY A 151 -9.26 -2.87 -15.39
CA GLY A 151 -9.99 -1.68 -15.81
C GLY A 151 -10.53 -0.83 -14.67
N THR A 152 -11.05 0.35 -15.02
CA THR A 152 -11.71 1.25 -14.05
C THR A 152 -12.90 0.58 -13.37
N GLU A 153 -13.76 -0.15 -14.11
CA GLU A 153 -14.92 -0.86 -13.54
C GLU A 153 -14.51 -1.89 -12.48
N ARG A 154 -13.42 -2.61 -12.75
CA ARG A 154 -12.81 -3.59 -11.86
C ARG A 154 -12.00 -2.96 -10.70
N GLY A 155 -11.80 -1.64 -10.73
CA GLY A 155 -11.08 -0.89 -9.71
C GLY A 155 -9.55 -0.90 -9.84
N GLY A 156 -8.97 -1.35 -10.96
CA GLY A 156 -7.54 -1.22 -11.28
C GLY A 156 -6.57 -2.04 -10.43
N GLU A 157 -7.02 -3.17 -9.87
CA GLU A 157 -6.29 -3.88 -8.83
C GLU A 157 -6.26 -5.42 -9.04
N PRO A 158 -5.06 -6.04 -9.16
CA PRO A 158 -4.93 -7.49 -9.07
C PRO A 158 -5.33 -8.00 -7.68
N ILE A 159 -6.08 -9.10 -7.63
CA ILE A 159 -6.46 -9.76 -6.37
C ILE A 159 -5.22 -10.33 -5.65
N HIS A 160 -4.22 -10.78 -6.40
CA HIS A 160 -3.00 -11.39 -5.87
C HIS A 160 -1.74 -10.69 -6.38
N THR A 161 -0.85 -10.33 -5.46
CA THR A 161 0.47 -9.78 -5.78
C THR A 161 1.45 -10.91 -6.14
N PRO A 162 2.51 -10.66 -6.94
CA PRO A 162 3.45 -11.71 -7.33
C PRO A 162 4.05 -12.54 -6.18
N PRO A 163 4.46 -11.98 -5.03
CA PRO A 163 4.94 -12.77 -3.88
C PRO A 163 3.98 -13.91 -3.50
N TYR A 164 2.71 -13.60 -3.23
CA TYR A 164 1.70 -14.61 -2.88
C TYR A 164 1.42 -15.60 -4.01
N CYS A 165 1.46 -15.15 -5.26
CA CYS A 165 1.37 -16.04 -6.43
C CYS A 165 2.56 -17.01 -6.53
N TYR A 166 3.77 -16.60 -6.17
CA TYR A 166 4.96 -17.47 -6.16
C TYR A 166 4.90 -18.47 -5.00
N GLU A 167 4.61 -18.00 -3.78
CA GLU A 167 4.51 -18.83 -2.58
C GLU A 167 3.43 -19.92 -2.71
N SER A 168 2.23 -19.56 -3.21
CA SER A 168 1.13 -20.52 -3.47
C SER A 168 1.44 -21.53 -4.59
N GLN A 169 2.38 -21.22 -5.49
CA GLN A 169 2.91 -22.14 -6.50
C GLN A 169 4.12 -22.95 -6.00
N GLY A 170 4.41 -22.92 -4.69
CA GLY A 170 5.49 -23.67 -4.04
C GLY A 170 6.88 -23.08 -4.23
N TRP A 171 7.00 -21.83 -4.67
CA TRP A 171 8.29 -21.13 -4.76
C TRP A 171 8.64 -20.48 -3.42
N GLN A 172 9.91 -20.55 -3.05
CA GLN A 172 10.48 -19.81 -1.93
C GLN A 172 11.07 -18.49 -2.43
N ILE A 173 10.84 -17.39 -1.71
CA ILE A 173 11.47 -16.09 -1.98
C ILE A 173 12.80 -16.04 -1.21
N VAL A 174 13.91 -16.04 -1.93
CA VAL A 174 15.28 -16.11 -1.38
C VAL A 174 15.86 -14.71 -1.13
N GLU A 175 15.62 -13.79 -2.06
CA GLU A 175 15.96 -12.36 -1.94
C GLU A 175 14.74 -11.53 -2.37
N SER A 176 14.51 -10.40 -1.71
CA SER A 176 13.52 -9.39 -2.10
C SER A 176 14.11 -8.00 -1.93
N SER A 177 14.07 -7.18 -2.97
CA SER A 177 14.63 -5.81 -2.97
C SER A 177 13.85 -4.88 -3.91
N THR A 178 14.23 -3.60 -3.95
CA THR A 178 13.69 -2.60 -4.89
C THR A 178 14.81 -2.08 -5.78
N VAL A 179 14.56 -2.02 -7.09
CA VAL A 179 15.54 -1.61 -8.12
C VAL A 179 14.97 -0.52 -9.02
N ARG A 180 15.86 0.34 -9.55
CA ARG A 180 15.53 1.39 -10.52
C ARG A 180 15.77 0.88 -11.94
N LEU A 181 14.76 0.92 -12.80
CA LEU A 181 14.79 0.35 -14.16
C LEU A 181 15.09 1.42 -15.22
N GLY A 182 16.33 1.89 -15.21
CA GLY A 182 16.83 2.82 -16.23
C GLY A 182 16.54 4.28 -15.90
N THR A 183 15.55 4.88 -16.56
CA THR A 183 15.25 6.33 -16.45
C THR A 183 14.69 6.72 -15.09
N GLU A 184 14.83 8.01 -14.75
CA GLU A 184 14.72 8.58 -13.39
C GLU A 184 13.51 8.18 -12.52
N SER A 185 12.38 7.75 -13.08
CA SER A 185 11.14 7.46 -12.34
C SER A 185 10.66 6.01 -12.34
N LEU A 186 11.26 5.10 -13.12
CA LEU A 186 10.78 3.70 -13.15
C LEU A 186 11.46 2.87 -12.06
N TYR A 187 10.67 2.38 -11.10
CA TYR A 187 11.10 1.44 -10.07
C TYR A 187 10.38 0.10 -10.24
N ALA A 188 10.97 -0.97 -9.69
CA ALA A 188 10.35 -2.28 -9.60
C ALA A 188 10.80 -3.00 -8.33
N ASN A 189 9.93 -3.87 -7.84
CA ASN A 189 10.31 -4.91 -6.90
C ASN A 189 11.12 -5.98 -7.65
N GLU A 190 12.20 -6.46 -7.06
CA GLU A 190 13.02 -7.56 -7.55
C GLU A 190 12.97 -8.72 -6.55
N LEU A 191 12.67 -9.92 -7.03
CA LEU A 191 12.71 -11.15 -6.24
C LEU A 191 13.70 -12.13 -6.87
N ILE A 192 14.48 -12.84 -6.04
CA ILE A 192 15.06 -14.12 -6.43
C ILE A 192 14.17 -15.21 -5.84
N VAL A 193 13.62 -16.07 -6.70
CA VAL A 193 12.72 -17.15 -6.29
C VAL A 193 13.29 -18.51 -6.67
N GLU A 194 13.06 -19.51 -5.82
CA GLU A 194 13.60 -20.86 -5.96
C GLU A 194 12.53 -21.93 -5.74
N ARG A 195 12.58 -23.01 -6.53
CA ARG A 195 11.74 -24.20 -6.36
C ARG A 195 12.40 -25.43 -6.99
N GLU A 196 12.58 -26.50 -6.22
CA GLU A 196 13.11 -27.79 -6.71
C GLU A 196 14.47 -27.68 -7.44
N GLY A 197 15.29 -26.70 -7.08
CA GLY A 197 16.57 -26.39 -7.73
C GLY A 197 16.47 -25.49 -8.97
N GLU A 198 15.26 -25.16 -9.44
CA GLU A 198 15.06 -24.08 -10.41
C GLU A 198 15.09 -22.73 -9.68
N ARG A 199 16.01 -21.84 -10.07
CA ARG A 199 16.10 -20.45 -9.58
C ARG A 199 15.76 -19.46 -10.69
N ARG A 200 15.04 -18.39 -10.35
CA ARG A 200 14.64 -17.33 -11.28
C ARG A 200 14.84 -15.95 -10.66
N LEU A 201 15.33 -15.01 -11.47
CA LEU A 201 15.25 -13.58 -11.17
C LEU A 201 13.93 -13.04 -11.73
N VAL A 202 13.14 -12.39 -10.87
CA VAL A 202 11.83 -11.82 -11.19
C VAL A 202 11.87 -10.33 -10.90
N ARG A 203 11.26 -9.52 -11.75
CA ARG A 203 10.99 -8.10 -11.47
C ARG A 203 9.55 -7.76 -11.79
N PHE A 204 8.91 -6.98 -10.93
CA PHE A 204 7.54 -6.54 -11.16
C PHE A 204 7.29 -5.13 -10.63
N TRP A 205 6.39 -4.43 -11.31
CA TRP A 205 5.88 -3.13 -10.89
C TRP A 205 4.42 -3.01 -11.31
N TYR A 206 3.76 -2.01 -10.75
CA TYR A 206 2.41 -1.64 -11.15
C TYR A 206 2.44 -0.29 -11.85
N GLN A 207 1.52 -0.09 -12.79
CA GLN A 207 1.34 1.17 -13.50
C GLN A 207 -0.13 1.41 -13.81
N SER A 208 -0.51 2.66 -14.00
CA SER A 208 -1.81 3.14 -14.48
C SER A 208 -1.61 3.93 -15.77
N TYR A 209 -2.69 4.50 -16.31
CA TYR A 209 -2.64 5.46 -17.41
C TYR A 209 -1.66 6.64 -17.17
N SER A 210 -1.45 7.06 -15.91
CA SER A 210 -0.72 8.29 -15.55
C SER A 210 0.56 8.09 -14.72
N GLU A 211 0.73 6.97 -14.04
CA GLU A 211 1.81 6.73 -13.07
C GLU A 211 2.40 5.32 -13.28
N SER A 212 3.73 5.15 -13.24
CA SER A 212 4.38 3.86 -13.54
C SER A 212 5.60 3.65 -12.65
N GLY A 213 5.81 2.41 -12.22
CA GLY A 213 6.83 2.05 -11.23
C GLY A 213 6.32 2.06 -9.79
N MET A 214 5.00 2.02 -9.58
CA MET A 214 4.40 1.85 -8.26
C MET A 214 4.79 0.48 -7.70
N LEU A 215 5.13 0.43 -6.41
CA LEU A 215 5.76 -0.74 -5.79
C LEU A 215 4.82 -1.49 -4.85
N ASP A 216 4.05 -0.76 -4.04
CA ASP A 216 3.20 -1.31 -3.00
C ASP A 216 1.72 -0.90 -3.14
N SER A 217 0.88 -1.36 -2.20
CA SER A 217 -0.56 -1.05 -2.21
C SER A 217 -0.88 0.41 -1.84
N VAL A 218 0.02 1.13 -1.15
CA VAL A 218 -0.18 2.54 -0.77
C VAL A 218 0.03 3.43 -1.99
N ASP A 219 1.10 3.23 -2.75
CA ASP A 219 1.34 3.87 -4.05
C ASP A 219 0.09 3.75 -4.94
N ARG A 220 -0.42 2.53 -5.06
CA ARG A 220 -1.52 2.16 -5.96
C ARG A 220 -2.88 2.71 -5.50
N VAL A 221 -3.16 2.72 -4.20
CA VAL A 221 -4.33 3.39 -3.63
C VAL A 221 -4.27 4.90 -3.90
N ILE A 222 -3.11 5.52 -3.72
CA ILE A 222 -2.90 6.95 -3.98
C ILE A 222 -3.05 7.26 -5.47
N GLY A 223 -2.42 6.48 -6.35
CA GLY A 223 -2.52 6.58 -7.81
C GLY A 223 -3.96 6.46 -8.31
N ARG A 224 -4.70 5.46 -7.82
CA ARG A 224 -6.14 5.28 -8.10
C ARG A 224 -6.99 6.47 -7.66
N VAL A 225 -6.77 7.00 -6.45
CA VAL A 225 -7.52 8.17 -5.96
C VAL A 225 -7.20 9.43 -6.77
N LYS A 226 -5.93 9.66 -7.13
CA LYS A 226 -5.55 10.73 -8.08
C LYS A 226 -6.28 10.56 -9.42
N GLY A 227 -6.25 9.35 -10.00
CA GLY A 227 -6.86 9.04 -11.30
C GLY A 227 -8.37 9.31 -11.34
N LEU A 228 -9.12 8.84 -10.34
CA LEU A 228 -10.57 9.06 -10.26
C LEU A 228 -10.95 10.55 -10.12
N LEU A 229 -10.11 11.34 -9.44
CA LEU A 229 -10.34 12.77 -9.22
C LEU A 229 -9.91 13.64 -10.41
N LEU A 230 -8.80 13.30 -11.07
CA LEU A 230 -8.17 14.13 -12.12
C LEU A 230 -8.52 13.69 -13.55
N ASN A 231 -8.70 12.39 -13.77
CA ASN A 231 -8.88 11.77 -15.09
C ASN A 231 -10.18 10.97 -15.23
N GLY A 232 -10.88 10.69 -14.12
CA GLY A 232 -12.12 9.91 -14.11
C GLY A 232 -11.93 8.39 -14.18
N ARG A 233 -10.68 7.90 -14.22
CA ARG A 233 -10.33 6.48 -14.38
C ARG A 233 -9.45 5.97 -13.22
N SER A 234 -9.65 4.72 -12.81
CA SER A 234 -8.96 4.02 -11.71
C SER A 234 -8.11 2.84 -12.17
N ASP A 235 -8.01 2.61 -13.46
CA ASP A 235 -7.33 1.49 -14.10
C ASP A 235 -5.85 1.34 -13.75
N GLY A 236 -5.37 0.10 -13.85
CA GLY A 236 -4.00 -0.26 -13.55
C GLY A 236 -3.59 -1.57 -14.19
N SER A 237 -2.30 -1.90 -14.10
CA SER A 237 -1.76 -3.17 -14.55
C SER A 237 -0.68 -3.69 -13.62
N LEU A 238 -0.46 -5.00 -13.68
CA LEU A 238 0.70 -5.68 -13.15
C LEU A 238 1.62 -6.04 -14.32
N VAL A 239 2.82 -5.45 -14.35
CA VAL A 239 3.90 -5.85 -15.27
C VAL A 239 4.87 -6.75 -14.52
N ARG A 240 5.16 -7.93 -15.06
CA ARG A 240 6.14 -8.88 -14.51
C ARG A 240 7.09 -9.37 -15.60
N LEU A 241 8.37 -9.22 -15.34
CA LEU A 241 9.46 -9.80 -16.11
C LEU A 241 10.11 -10.92 -15.30
N SER A 242 10.57 -11.99 -15.94
CA SER A 242 11.40 -13.00 -15.26
C SER A 242 12.35 -13.72 -16.21
N VAL A 243 13.46 -14.22 -15.66
CA VAL A 243 14.52 -14.95 -16.36
C VAL A 243 15.00 -16.10 -15.47
N PRO A 244 15.53 -17.21 -16.03
CA PRO A 244 16.27 -18.19 -15.25
C PRO A 244 17.50 -17.52 -14.62
N LEU A 245 17.90 -18.01 -13.44
CA LEU A 245 19.11 -17.61 -12.73
C LEU A 245 19.82 -18.90 -12.24
N PRO A 246 20.54 -19.63 -13.12
CA PRO A 246 21.10 -20.94 -12.77
C PRO A 246 22.15 -20.88 -11.65
N ASP A 247 22.91 -19.80 -11.60
CA ASP A 247 24.00 -19.56 -10.66
C ASP A 247 24.10 -18.06 -10.31
N ASP A 248 24.62 -17.71 -9.14
CA ASP A 248 24.74 -16.31 -8.70
C ASP A 248 25.73 -15.49 -9.54
N SER A 249 26.69 -16.13 -10.23
CA SER A 249 27.57 -15.46 -11.19
C SER A 249 26.84 -14.95 -12.44
N GLU A 250 25.65 -15.49 -12.77
CA GLU A 250 24.79 -14.93 -13.82
C GLU A 250 23.98 -13.71 -13.36
N LEU A 251 23.87 -13.44 -12.06
CA LEU A 251 23.01 -12.38 -11.51
C LEU A 251 23.26 -10.98 -12.12
N PRO A 252 24.49 -10.52 -12.38
CA PRO A 252 24.74 -9.24 -13.06
C PRO A 252 24.16 -9.22 -14.48
N PHE A 253 24.29 -10.32 -15.23
CA PHE A 253 23.79 -10.45 -16.60
C PHE A 253 22.25 -10.57 -16.62
N ALA A 254 21.67 -11.33 -15.70
CA ALA A 254 20.21 -11.42 -15.51
C ALA A 254 19.60 -10.06 -15.14
N ARG A 255 20.21 -9.32 -14.21
CA ARG A 255 19.82 -7.95 -13.83
C ARG A 255 19.95 -6.98 -15.01
N ALA A 256 21.02 -7.06 -15.81
CA ALA A 256 21.21 -6.22 -17.00
C ALA A 256 20.19 -6.53 -18.11
N ARG A 257 19.95 -7.81 -18.39
CA ARG A 257 18.96 -8.31 -19.38
C ARG A 257 17.57 -7.77 -19.08
N LEU A 258 17.11 -7.93 -17.84
CA LEU A 258 15.81 -7.41 -17.38
C LEU A 258 15.76 -5.87 -17.44
N SER A 259 16.84 -5.16 -17.10
CA SER A 259 16.89 -3.70 -17.19
C SER A 259 16.80 -3.18 -18.62
N SER A 260 17.40 -3.87 -19.61
CA SER A 260 17.28 -3.43 -21.01
C SER A 260 15.88 -3.69 -21.56
N PHE A 261 15.34 -4.90 -21.35
CA PHE A 261 13.98 -5.22 -21.78
C PHE A 261 12.94 -4.26 -21.18
N ALA A 262 13.03 -3.96 -19.88
CA ALA A 262 12.12 -3.01 -19.22
C ALA A 262 12.18 -1.60 -19.85
N ARG A 263 13.38 -1.13 -20.19
CA ARG A 263 13.62 0.18 -20.81
C ARG A 263 13.07 0.26 -22.24
N GLU A 264 13.11 -0.84 -22.99
CA GLU A 264 12.51 -0.93 -24.32
C GLU A 264 10.97 -1.04 -24.24
N MET A 265 10.45 -1.86 -23.32
CA MET A 265 9.02 -2.15 -23.20
C MET A 265 8.20 -1.04 -22.50
N SER A 266 8.76 -0.32 -21.53
CA SER A 266 8.05 0.72 -20.77
C SER A 266 7.42 1.85 -21.61
N PRO A 267 8.10 2.46 -22.60
CA PRO A 267 7.45 3.46 -23.48
C PRO A 267 6.35 2.83 -24.34
N VAL A 268 6.58 1.61 -24.87
CA VAL A 268 5.63 0.91 -25.73
C VAL A 268 4.34 0.56 -24.98
N LEU A 269 4.43 0.10 -23.72
CA LEU A 269 3.25 -0.13 -22.86
C LEU A 269 2.47 1.15 -22.54
N ARG A 270 3.07 2.33 -22.65
CA ARG A 270 2.39 3.62 -22.43
C ARG A 270 1.68 4.11 -23.69
N GLU A 271 2.27 3.84 -24.85
CA GLU A 271 1.69 4.10 -26.18
C GLU A 271 0.51 3.16 -26.46
N HIS A 272 0.62 1.90 -26.05
CA HIS A 272 -0.37 0.84 -26.26
C HIS A 272 -1.31 0.65 -25.06
N TRP A 273 -1.51 1.69 -24.25
CA TRP A 273 -2.38 1.63 -23.06
C TRP A 273 -3.87 1.69 -23.44
N PRO A 274 -4.76 0.90 -22.80
CA PRO A 274 -6.19 0.90 -23.13
C PRO A 274 -6.86 2.27 -23.06
N VAL A 275 -7.74 2.51 -24.04
CA VAL A 275 -8.65 3.65 -24.02
C VAL A 275 -9.84 3.26 -23.14
N GLU A 276 -10.06 4.05 -22.10
CA GLU A 276 -11.28 3.98 -21.31
C GLU A 276 -12.03 5.29 -21.49
N ALA A 277 -13.23 5.22 -22.05
CA ALA A 277 -14.06 6.39 -22.34
C ALA A 277 -15.45 6.22 -21.73
N VAL A 278 -15.98 7.27 -21.10
CA VAL A 278 -17.41 7.29 -20.75
C VAL A 278 -18.20 7.43 -22.06
N PRO A 279 -19.11 6.50 -22.39
CA PRO A 279 -19.80 6.53 -23.68
C PRO A 279 -20.64 7.81 -23.84
N PHE A 280 -20.47 8.48 -24.98
CA PHE A 280 -21.28 9.63 -25.34
C PHE A 280 -22.73 9.19 -25.59
N ASN A 281 -23.68 9.89 -24.97
CA ASN A 281 -25.09 9.51 -24.86
C ASN A 281 -26.01 10.66 -25.31
#